data_AF-A0A3P7MR55-F1
#
_entry.id   AF-A0A3P7MR55-F1
#
_cell.length_a   1.000
_cell.length_b   1.000
_cell.length_c   1.000
_cell.angle_alpha   90.00
_cell.angle_beta   90.00
_cell.angle_gamma   90.00
#
_symmetry.space_group_name_H-M   'P 1'
#
loop_
_entity.id
_entity.type
_entity.pdbx_description
1 polymer ?
#
loop_
_entity_poly.entity_id
_entity_poly.type
_entity_poly.pdbx_seq_one_letter_code
_entity_poly.pdbx_strand_id
1 'polypeptide(L)'
;NRAGKLAGGDIEHYLLEKSRVIKQAPGERCYHIFYQLYSGAIQGLKEKLMLTRPIKDYHFVAQAEVTIDGVNDKEEMLLTDEAFDIMKFEQKEKDQLFAITAGKFFDF
;
A
#
# COMPACT_ATOMS: atom_id res chain seq x y z
N ASN A 1 -18.28 11.61 27.30
CA ASN A 1 -19.67 11.84 27.76
C ASN A 1 -19.72 11.76 29.28
N ARG A 2 -20.79 12.20 29.95
CA ARG A 2 -20.86 12.27 31.44
C ARG A 2 -20.66 10.92 32.16
N ALA A 3 -20.63 9.80 31.43
CA ALA A 3 -20.42 8.45 31.93
C ALA A 3 -19.05 7.84 31.57
N GLY A 4 -18.11 8.62 30.99
CA GLY A 4 -16.76 8.15 30.66
C GLY A 4 -16.66 7.15 29.49
N LYS A 5 -17.71 6.95 28.69
CA LYS A 5 -17.65 6.05 27.53
C LYS A 5 -16.90 6.71 26.37
N LEU A 6 -16.20 5.89 25.57
CA LEU A 6 -15.58 6.31 24.30
C LEU A 6 -16.62 7.03 23.44
N ALA A 7 -16.28 8.24 23.01
CA ALA A 7 -17.17 9.08 22.20
C ALA A 7 -16.72 9.18 20.73
N GLY A 8 -15.44 8.96 20.46
CA GLY A 8 -14.82 9.05 19.14
C GLY A 8 -13.31 9.05 19.25
N GLY A 9 -12.64 9.17 18.11
CA GLY A 9 -11.19 9.31 17.99
C GLY A 9 -10.86 10.11 16.74
N ASP A 10 -9.73 10.80 16.78
CA ASP A 10 -9.19 11.59 15.67
C ASP A 10 -7.70 11.25 15.52
N ILE A 11 -7.19 11.31 14.28
CA ILE A 11 -5.81 10.97 13.95
C ILE A 11 -5.20 12.13 13.17
N GLU A 12 -4.16 12.73 13.74
CA GLU A 12 -3.33 13.72 13.07
C GLU A 12 -2.00 13.06 12.65
N HIS A 13 -1.61 13.26 11.39
CA HIS A 13 -0.35 12.76 10.87
C HIS A 13 0.59 13.93 10.55
N TYR A 14 1.87 13.76 10.88
CA TYR A 14 2.90 14.78 10.73
C TYR A 14 4.07 14.25 9.94
N LEU A 15 4.62 15.08 9.05
CA LEU A 15 5.91 14.85 8.39
C LEU A 15 6.06 13.50 7.68
N LEU A 16 5.05 13.11 6.89
CA LEU A 16 5.16 11.93 6.03
C LEU A 16 6.41 12.04 5.14
N GLU A 17 7.22 10.99 5.14
CA GLU A 17 8.46 10.93 4.36
C GLU A 17 8.14 10.77 2.86
N LYS A 18 7.95 11.90 2.18
CA LYS A 18 7.62 11.94 0.75
C LYS A 18 8.73 11.39 -0.14
N SER A 19 9.99 11.55 0.25
CA SER A 19 11.17 11.07 -0.49
C SER A 19 11.16 9.56 -0.69
N ARG A 20 10.64 8.80 0.28
CA ARG A 20 10.62 7.34 0.25
C ARG A 20 9.87 6.76 -0.96
N VAL A 21 8.88 7.49 -1.47
CA VAL A 21 8.09 7.07 -2.65
C VAL A 21 8.94 7.04 -3.93
N ILE A 22 9.96 7.89 -4.02
CA ILE A 22 10.77 8.04 -5.24
C ILE A 22 12.24 7.64 -5.05
N LYS A 23 12.67 7.42 -3.81
CA LYS A 23 14.06 7.08 -3.49
C LYS A 23 14.13 6.15 -2.29
N GLN A 24 14.93 5.09 -2.41
CA GLN A 24 15.21 4.15 -1.32
C GLN A 24 16.73 4.06 -1.10
N ALA A 25 17.17 4.10 0.16
CA ALA A 25 18.56 3.85 0.51
C ALA A 25 18.87 2.34 0.45
N PRO A 26 20.15 1.93 0.31
CA PRO A 26 20.52 0.52 0.37
C PRO A 26 20.02 -0.15 1.65
N GLY A 27 19.42 -1.34 1.53
CA GLY A 27 18.79 -2.05 2.65
C GLY A 27 17.40 -1.55 3.04
N GLU A 28 16.90 -0.48 2.42
CA GLU A 28 15.53 -0.02 2.62
C GLU A 28 14.58 -0.50 1.52
N ARG A 29 13.29 -0.43 1.84
CA ARG A 29 12.17 -0.70 0.93
C ARG A 29 11.26 0.53 0.86
N CYS A 30 10.47 0.66 -0.22
CA CYS A 30 9.40 1.64 -0.29
C CYS A 30 8.24 1.26 0.68
N TYR A 31 7.17 2.06 0.73
CA TYR A 31 6.00 1.75 1.58
C TYR A 31 5.37 0.39 1.23
N HIS A 32 4.86 -0.31 2.25
CA HIS A 32 4.35 -1.68 2.11
C HIS A 32 3.26 -1.86 1.04
N ILE A 33 2.40 -0.84 0.88
CA ILE A 33 1.27 -0.89 -0.05
C ILE A 33 1.68 -1.25 -1.49
N PHE A 34 2.87 -0.86 -1.95
CA PHE A 34 3.34 -1.23 -3.27
C PHE A 34 3.52 -2.75 -3.42
N TYR A 35 4.17 -3.39 -2.44
CA TYR A 35 4.44 -4.83 -2.47
C TYR A 35 3.18 -5.64 -2.19
N GLN A 36 2.29 -5.13 -1.33
CA GLN A 36 0.96 -5.68 -1.09
C GLN A 36 0.10 -5.70 -2.36
N LEU A 37 0.02 -4.58 -3.10
CA LEU A 37 -0.70 -4.52 -4.38
C LEU A 37 -0.09 -5.44 -5.44
N TYR A 38 1.24 -5.56 -5.46
CA TYR A 38 1.96 -6.42 -6.40
C TYR A 38 1.89 -7.92 -6.05
N SER A 39 1.54 -8.26 -4.81
CA SER A 39 1.58 -9.62 -4.26
C SER A 39 0.63 -10.61 -4.96
N GLY A 40 -0.44 -10.09 -5.58
CA GLY A 40 -1.49 -10.90 -6.22
C GLY A 40 -2.41 -11.61 -5.21
N ALA A 41 -2.47 -11.15 -3.96
CA ALA A 41 -3.36 -11.73 -2.95
C ALA A 41 -4.85 -11.56 -3.30
N ILE A 42 -5.21 -10.39 -3.84
CA ILE A 42 -6.55 -10.14 -4.36
C ILE A 42 -6.59 -10.56 -5.82
N GLN A 43 -7.41 -11.57 -6.11
CA GLN A 43 -7.53 -12.15 -7.43
C GLN A 43 -7.93 -11.09 -8.47
N GLY A 44 -7.16 -10.97 -9.55
CA GLY A 44 -7.43 -10.07 -10.66
C GLY A 44 -7.04 -8.60 -10.42
N LEU A 45 -6.66 -8.21 -9.20
CA LEU A 45 -6.32 -6.83 -8.89
C LEU A 45 -5.05 -6.39 -9.62
N LYS A 46 -4.02 -7.25 -9.61
CA LYS A 46 -2.73 -6.96 -10.24
C LYS A 46 -2.88 -6.70 -11.75
N GLU A 47 -3.70 -7.51 -12.41
CA GLU A 47 -4.04 -7.37 -13.83
C GLU A 47 -4.87 -6.11 -14.08
N LYS A 48 -5.88 -5.84 -13.24
CA LYS A 48 -6.70 -4.62 -13.30
C LYS A 48 -5.85 -3.34 -13.18
N LEU A 49 -4.77 -3.40 -12.40
CA LEU A 49 -3.82 -2.30 -12.18
C LEU A 49 -2.67 -2.28 -13.21
N MET A 50 -2.67 -3.18 -14.20
CA MET A 50 -1.63 -3.30 -15.24
C MET A 50 -0.23 -3.58 -14.68
N LEU A 51 -0.12 -4.19 -13.50
CA LEU A 51 1.14 -4.49 -12.82
C LEU A 51 1.74 -5.82 -13.32
N THR A 52 1.96 -5.93 -14.63
CA THR A 52 2.32 -7.19 -15.30
C THR A 52 3.82 -7.44 -15.45
N ARG A 53 4.66 -6.41 -15.24
CA ARG A 53 6.12 -6.53 -15.36
C ARG A 53 6.73 -7.09 -14.07
N PRO A 54 7.93 -7.70 -14.13
CA PRO A 54 8.73 -7.97 -12.94
C PRO A 54 8.84 -6.74 -12.04
N ILE A 55 8.72 -6.90 -10.71
CA ILE A 55 8.71 -5.75 -9.79
C ILE A 55 9.98 -4.90 -9.90
N LYS A 56 11.10 -5.53 -10.23
CA LYS A 56 12.41 -4.91 -10.42
C LYS A 56 12.47 -3.93 -11.59
N ASP A 57 11.49 -3.97 -12.49
CA ASP A 57 11.41 -3.09 -13.65
C ASP A 57 10.68 -1.77 -13.33
N TYR A 58 10.10 -1.64 -12.13
CA TYR A 58 9.43 -0.41 -11.68
C TYR A 58 10.38 0.42 -10.81
N HIS A 59 10.94 1.47 -11.41
CA HIS A 59 12.06 2.24 -10.84
C HIS A 59 11.77 2.75 -9.42
N PHE A 60 10.63 3.38 -9.17
CA PHE A 60 10.35 4.03 -7.88
C PHE A 60 10.15 3.07 -6.69
N VAL A 61 9.99 1.77 -6.92
CA VAL A 61 9.74 0.78 -5.85
C VAL A 61 10.81 -0.30 -5.77
N ALA A 62 11.84 -0.23 -6.61
CA ALA A 62 12.87 -1.27 -6.74
C ALA A 62 14.31 -0.73 -6.81
N GLN A 63 14.58 0.45 -6.21
CA GLN A 63 15.96 0.97 -6.13
C GLN A 63 16.82 0.24 -5.11
N ALA A 64 16.21 -0.48 -4.17
CA ALA A 64 16.88 -1.24 -3.12
C ALA A 64 16.11 -2.56 -2.87
N GLU A 65 15.67 -2.83 -1.65
CA GLU A 65 15.01 -4.08 -1.31
C GLU A 65 13.57 -4.13 -1.81
N VAL A 66 13.15 -5.28 -2.33
CA VAL A 66 11.75 -5.54 -2.75
C VAL A 66 11.03 -6.52 -1.83
N THR A 67 11.78 -7.21 -0.98
CA THR A 67 11.30 -8.17 0.02
C THR A 67 12.00 -7.89 1.35
N ILE A 68 11.36 -8.20 2.45
CA ILE A 68 11.94 -8.08 3.81
C ILE A 68 11.67 -9.36 4.59
N ASP A 69 12.57 -9.70 5.51
CA ASP A 69 12.43 -10.91 6.31
C ASP A 69 11.21 -10.81 7.25
N GLY A 70 10.54 -11.94 7.43
CA GLY A 70 9.37 -12.05 8.32
C GLY A 70 8.07 -11.38 7.84
N VAL A 71 8.01 -10.82 6.62
CA VAL A 71 6.78 -10.20 6.09
C VAL A 71 6.24 -10.95 4.88
N ASN A 72 4.96 -11.32 4.94
CA ASN A 72 4.20 -11.92 3.86
C ASN A 72 3.27 -10.87 3.22
N ASP A 73 3.74 -10.19 2.17
CA ASP A 73 2.98 -9.12 1.53
C ASP A 73 1.60 -9.57 0.99
N LYS A 74 1.39 -10.88 0.77
CA LYS A 74 0.06 -11.40 0.38
C LYS A 74 -0.92 -11.36 1.54
N GLU A 75 -0.51 -11.83 2.70
CA GLU A 75 -1.33 -11.83 3.91
C GLU A 75 -1.63 -10.39 4.35
N GLU A 76 -0.62 -9.53 4.33
CA GLU A 76 -0.76 -8.10 4.63
C GLU A 76 -1.72 -7.38 3.68
N MET A 77 -1.77 -7.76 2.39
CA MET A 77 -2.73 -7.18 1.44
C MET A 77 -4.18 -7.55 1.80
N LEU A 78 -4.43 -8.78 2.24
CA LEU A 78 -5.76 -9.22 2.66
C LEU A 78 -6.22 -8.46 3.91
N LEU A 79 -5.32 -8.31 4.89
CA LEU A 79 -5.58 -7.53 6.10
C LEU A 79 -5.85 -6.05 5.78
N THR A 80 -5.11 -5.48 4.83
CA THR A 80 -5.28 -4.09 4.40
C THR A 80 -6.62 -3.88 3.71
N ASP A 81 -7.05 -4.80 2.84
CA ASP A 81 -8.36 -4.72 2.17
C ASP A 81 -9.52 -4.87 3.16
N GLU A 82 -9.42 -5.83 4.09
CA GLU A 82 -10.39 -6.00 5.17
C GLU A 82 -10.46 -4.76 6.08
N ALA A 83 -9.32 -4.12 6.38
CA ALA A 83 -9.29 -2.90 7.17
C ALA A 83 -10.07 -1.76 6.49
N PHE A 84 -9.98 -1.61 5.17
CA PHE A 84 -10.79 -0.62 4.45
C PHE A 84 -12.30 -0.93 4.55
N ASP A 85 -12.68 -2.21 4.51
CA ASP A 85 -14.08 -2.63 4.68
C ASP A 85 -14.59 -2.35 6.10
N ILE A 86 -13.79 -2.62 7.13
CA ILE A 86 -14.09 -2.29 8.53
C ILE A 86 -14.27 -0.77 8.70
N MET A 87 -13.43 0.01 8.03
CA MET A 87 -13.49 1.47 8.00
C MET A 87 -14.60 2.02 7.09
N LYS A 88 -15.38 1.13 6.45
CA LYS A 88 -16.56 1.43 5.61
C LYS A 88 -16.24 2.19 4.33
N PHE A 89 -15.07 1.97 3.74
CA PHE A 89 -14.79 2.44 2.39
C PHE A 89 -15.62 1.63 1.38
N GLU A 90 -16.20 2.31 0.40
CA GLU A 90 -16.87 1.65 -0.71
C GLU A 90 -15.85 0.97 -1.63
N GLN A 91 -16.26 -0.10 -2.31
CA GLN A 91 -15.38 -0.78 -3.27
C GLN A 91 -14.81 0.17 -4.34
N LYS A 92 -15.60 1.18 -4.76
CA LYS A 92 -15.15 2.20 -5.71
C LYS A 92 -14.04 3.07 -5.13
N GLU A 93 -14.10 3.43 -3.85
CA GLU A 93 -13.07 4.22 -3.18
C GLU A 93 -11.77 3.42 -3.06
N LYS A 94 -11.86 2.14 -2.67
CA LYS A 94 -10.71 1.21 -2.64
C LYS A 94 -10.07 1.09 -4.03
N ASP A 95 -10.89 0.83 -5.05
CA ASP A 95 -10.43 0.71 -6.44
C ASP A 95 -9.68 1.97 -6.92
N GLN A 96 -10.20 3.16 -6.60
CA GLN A 96 -9.57 4.43 -6.94
C GLN A 96 -8.26 4.64 -6.18
N LEU A 97 -8.22 4.34 -4.88
CA LEU A 97 -7.02 4.44 -4.06
C LEU A 97 -5.91 3.52 -4.59
N PHE A 98 -6.26 2.27 -4.91
CA PHE A 98 -5.32 1.31 -5.48
C PHE A 98 -4.85 1.73 -6.88
N ALA A 99 -5.73 2.30 -7.71
CA ALA A 99 -5.36 2.81 -9.03
C ALA A 99 -4.39 4.00 -8.95
N ILE A 100 -4.64 4.97 -8.06
CA ILE A 100 -3.74 6.12 -7.85
C ILE A 100 -2.37 5.64 -7.34
N THR A 101 -2.37 4.69 -6.41
CA THR A 101 -1.13 4.11 -5.87
C THR A 101 -0.37 3.35 -6.96
N ALA A 102 -1.06 2.53 -7.76
CA ALA A 102 -0.49 1.80 -8.88
C ALA A 102 0.12 2.74 -9.93
N GLY A 103 -0.45 3.93 -10.13
CA GLY A 103 0.11 4.96 -10.99
C GLY A 103 1.59 5.25 -10.71
N LYS A 104 2.01 5.21 -9.44
CA LYS A 104 3.40 5.46 -9.04
C LYS A 104 4.41 4.39 -9.46
N PHE A 105 3.96 3.20 -9.87
CA PHE A 105 4.85 2.22 -10.48
C PHE A 105 5.36 2.67 -11.86
N PHE A 106 4.58 3.48 -12.58
CA PHE A 106 4.84 3.83 -13.98
C PHE A 106 5.52 5.19 -14.17
N ASP A 107 5.78 5.91 -13.08
CA ASP A 107 6.53 7.17 -13.12
C ASP A 107 8.03 6.88 -13.37
N PHE A 108 8.71 7.79 -14.07
CA PHE A 108 10.14 7.71 -14.44
C PHE A 108 10.96 8.75 -13.68
#